data_AF-W5NPE2-F1
#
_entry.id   AF-W5NPE2-F1
#
_cell.length_a   1.000
_cell.length_b   1.000
_cell.length_c   1.000
_cell.angle_alpha   90.00
_cell.angle_beta   90.00
_cell.angle_gamma   90.00
#
_symmetry.space_group_name_H-M   'P 1'
#
loop_
_entity.id
_entity.type
_entity.pdbx_description
1 polymer ?
#
loop_
_entity_poly.entity_id
_entity_poly.type
_entity_poly.pdbx_seq_one_letter_code
_entity_poly.pdbx_strand_id
1 'polypeptide(L)'
;SIQVRYGSSWSEKYGAPGGTPQEFILLPEEHITGIYGAYKNFLRYLVIYTDQGRVFPFGKEDGNTFIDFPDDSDKVLTRVYGHYRPLGITSIGFEWGYP
;
A
#
# COMPACT_ATOMS: atom_id res chain seq x y z
N SER A 1 -10.17 -0.60 -3.09
CA SER A 1 -10.13 -0.77 -1.62
C SER A 1 -8.83 -1.44 -1.21
N ILE A 2 -8.45 -1.36 0.06
CA ILE A 2 -7.28 -2.01 0.64
C ILE A 2 -7.70 -2.77 1.91
N GLN A 3 -7.05 -3.90 2.16
CA GLN A 3 -7.07 -4.64 3.42
C GLN A 3 -5.62 -4.94 3.81
N VAL A 4 -5.32 -4.87 5.10
CA VAL A 4 -3.98 -5.17 5.65
C VAL A 4 -4.14 -6.31 6.65
N ARG A 5 -3.20 -7.25 6.65
CA ARG A 5 -3.18 -8.35 7.62
C ARG A 5 -2.14 -8.08 8.69
N TYR A 6 -2.57 -8.04 9.95
CA TYR A 6 -1.69 -7.94 11.11
C TYR A 6 -1.63 -9.30 11.80
N GLY A 7 -0.48 -9.96 11.74
CA GLY A 7 -0.35 -11.37 12.12
C GLY A 7 -1.27 -12.26 11.29
N SER A 8 -2.21 -12.94 11.96
CA SER A 8 -3.21 -13.81 11.32
C SER A 8 -4.54 -13.13 10.99
N SER A 9 -4.75 -11.89 11.41
CA SER A 9 -6.04 -11.21 11.32
C SER A 9 -6.05 -10.13 10.25
N TRP A 10 -7.05 -10.17 9.38
CA TRP A 10 -7.29 -9.13 8.39
C TRP A 10 -8.01 -7.94 9.01
N SER A 11 -7.63 -6.74 8.58
CA SER A 11 -8.39 -5.52 8.83
C SER A 11 -9.73 -5.55 8.10
N GLU A 12 -10.60 -4.60 8.47
CA GLU A 12 -11.72 -4.23 7.62
C GLU A 12 -11.25 -3.80 6.22
N LYS A 13 -12.16 -3.88 5.25
CA LYS A 13 -11.95 -3.41 3.89
C LYS A 13 -12.19 -1.91 3.80
N TYR A 14 -11.13 -1.14 3.61
CA TYR A 14 -11.22 0.31 3.45
C TYR A 14 -11.22 0.69 1.97
N GLY A 15 -12.29 1.32 1.48
CA GLY A 15 -12.42 1.80 0.11
C GLY A 15 -13.75 1.50 -0.55
N ALA A 16 -13.88 1.93 -1.82
CA ALA A 16 -15.04 1.64 -2.64
C ALA A 16 -15.27 0.12 -2.89
N PRO A 17 -16.53 -0.32 -3.02
CA PRO A 17 -16.86 -1.70 -3.39
C PRO A 17 -16.51 -2.01 -4.86
N GLY A 18 -16.53 -3.29 -5.22
CA GLY A 18 -16.18 -3.77 -6.56
C GLY A 18 -14.68 -4.09 -6.73
N GLY A 19 -14.28 -4.26 -7.99
CA GLY A 19 -12.93 -4.70 -8.37
C GLY A 19 -12.67 -6.19 -8.15
N THR A 20 -11.52 -6.66 -8.64
CA THR A 20 -11.01 -8.02 -8.39
C THR A 20 -9.92 -7.95 -7.33
N PRO A 21 -10.08 -8.62 -6.17
CA PRO A 21 -9.03 -8.66 -5.17
C PRO A 21 -7.73 -9.26 -5.73
N GLN A 22 -6.62 -8.61 -5.44
CA GLN A 22 -5.27 -9.14 -5.63
C GLN A 22 -4.60 -9.15 -4.26
N GLU A 23 -3.91 -10.23 -3.95
CA GLU A 23 -3.30 -10.44 -2.64
C GLU A 23 -1.81 -10.78 -2.82
N PHE A 24 -1.00 -10.28 -1.89
CA PHE A 24 0.34 -10.76 -1.67
C PHE A 24 0.53 -11.00 -0.17
N ILE A 25 1.27 -12.04 0.16
CA ILE A 25 1.63 -12.37 1.53
C ILE A 25 3.15 -12.22 1.67
N LEU A 26 3.55 -11.49 2.71
CA LEU A 26 4.93 -11.33 3.11
C LEU A 26 5.48 -12.66 3.63
N LEU A 27 6.74 -12.95 3.33
CA LEU A 27 7.48 -14.05 3.92
C LEU A 27 7.73 -13.76 5.41
N PRO A 28 8.09 -14.78 6.23
CA PRO A 28 8.54 -14.54 7.59
C PRO A 28 9.68 -13.51 7.61
N GLU A 29 9.60 -12.54 8.52
CA GLU A 29 10.57 -11.43 8.66
C GLU A 29 10.73 -10.57 7.40
N GLU A 30 9.80 -10.61 6.44
CA GLU A 30 9.78 -9.69 5.31
C GLU A 30 8.94 -8.47 5.63
N HIS A 31 9.49 -7.29 5.34
CA HIS A 31 8.85 -6.02 5.64
C HIS A 31 8.72 -5.15 4.39
N ILE A 32 7.67 -4.33 4.38
CA ILE A 32 7.48 -3.31 3.34
C ILE A 32 8.35 -2.11 3.69
N THR A 33 9.20 -1.70 2.77
CA THR A 33 10.20 -0.63 2.96
C THR A 33 10.06 0.52 1.96
N GLY A 34 9.18 0.39 0.97
CA GLY A 34 8.95 1.45 0.02
C GLY A 34 7.65 1.29 -0.74
N ILE A 35 7.10 2.44 -1.13
CA ILE A 35 5.90 2.54 -1.93
C ILE A 35 6.17 3.49 -3.09
N TYR A 36 5.81 3.05 -4.30
CA TYR A 36 5.64 3.93 -5.44
C TYR A 36 4.17 3.92 -5.85
N GLY A 37 3.66 5.03 -6.38
CA GLY A 37 2.29 5.06 -6.84
C GLY A 37 2.00 6.14 -7.86
N ALA A 38 0.82 6.03 -8.46
CA ALA A 38 0.29 7.02 -9.38
C ALA A 38 -1.19 7.31 -9.12
N TYR A 39 -1.60 8.56 -9.32
CA TYR A 39 -2.94 9.03 -9.04
C TYR A 39 -3.42 10.11 -10.02
N LYS A 40 -4.75 10.23 -10.14
CA LYS A 40 -5.46 11.39 -10.73
C LYS A 40 -6.43 11.94 -9.68
N ASN A 41 -7.73 11.81 -9.91
CA ASN A 41 -8.74 12.04 -8.87
C ASN A 41 -8.81 10.89 -7.87
N PHE A 42 -8.31 9.72 -8.26
CA PHE A 42 -8.25 8.50 -7.46
C PHE A 42 -6.88 7.85 -7.63
N LEU A 43 -6.50 7.00 -6.68
CA LEU A 43 -5.33 6.12 -6.79
C LEU A 43 -5.50 5.19 -8.01
N ARG A 44 -4.47 5.10 -8.85
CA ARG A 44 -4.46 4.34 -10.12
C ARG A 44 -3.46 3.20 -10.09
N TYR A 45 -2.35 3.42 -9.39
CA TYR A 45 -1.24 2.50 -9.34
C TYR A 45 -0.60 2.50 -7.95
N LEU A 46 -0.18 1.32 -7.50
CA LEU A 46 0.61 1.15 -6.30
C LEU A 46 1.63 0.04 -6.54
N VAL A 47 2.90 0.29 -6.21
CA VAL A 47 3.97 -0.69 -6.23
C VAL A 47 4.55 -0.75 -4.83
N ILE A 48 4.57 -1.95 -4.29
CA ILE A 48 5.07 -2.22 -2.94
C ILE A 48 6.43 -2.89 -3.08
N TYR A 49 7.44 -2.35 -2.39
CA TYR A 49 8.80 -2.86 -2.31
C TYR A 49 9.06 -3.42 -0.92
N THR A 50 9.81 -4.51 -0.85
CA THR A 50 10.19 -5.15 0.41
C THR A 50 11.69 -5.18 0.62
N ASP A 51 12.10 -5.36 1.88
CA ASP A 51 13.50 -5.58 2.30
C ASP A 51 14.14 -6.82 1.67
N GLN A 52 13.34 -7.80 1.25
CA GLN A 52 13.79 -8.99 0.51
C GLN A 52 13.80 -8.81 -1.02
N GLY A 53 13.61 -7.58 -1.51
CA GLY A 53 13.68 -7.25 -2.94
C GLY A 53 12.49 -7.72 -3.76
N ARG A 54 11.39 -8.15 -3.14
CA ARG A 54 10.14 -8.49 -3.84
C ARG A 54 9.39 -7.22 -4.20
N VAL A 55 8.69 -7.26 -5.35
CA VAL A 55 7.98 -6.11 -5.92
C VAL A 55 6.57 -6.53 -6.31
N PHE A 56 5.56 -5.78 -5.83
CA PHE A 56 4.15 -6.08 -6.06
C PHE A 56 3.42 -4.89 -6.69
N PRO A 57 3.18 -4.91 -8.02
CA PRO A 57 2.42 -3.87 -8.70
C PRO A 57 0.91 -4.15 -8.68
N PHE A 58 0.12 -3.11 -8.41
CA PHE A 58 -1.35 -3.13 -8.40
C PHE A 58 -1.92 -2.00 -9.24
N GLY A 59 -2.81 -2.33 -10.17
CA GLY A 59 -3.40 -1.36 -11.09
C GLY A 59 -2.50 -1.05 -12.28
N LYS A 60 -2.64 0.16 -12.85
CA LYS A 60 -1.87 0.60 -14.02
C LYS A 60 -1.38 2.02 -13.81
N GLU A 61 -0.11 2.25 -14.09
CA GLU A 61 0.52 3.57 -14.02
C GLU A 61 -0.18 4.56 -14.96
N ASP A 62 -0.77 5.60 -14.38
CA ASP A 62 -1.53 6.63 -15.09
C ASP A 62 -1.75 7.86 -14.18
N GLY A 63 -1.19 9.01 -14.55
CA GLY A 63 -1.34 10.27 -13.82
C GLY A 63 -0.07 10.75 -13.11
N ASN A 64 -0.25 11.53 -12.05
CA ASN A 64 0.84 12.06 -11.23
C ASN A 64 1.43 10.95 -10.37
N THR A 65 2.74 10.95 -10.20
CA THR A 65 3.47 9.90 -9.48
C THR A 65 3.95 10.39 -8.13
N PHE A 66 4.14 9.45 -7.21
CA PHE A 66 4.75 9.69 -5.91
C PHE A 66 5.59 8.49 -5.50
N ILE A 67 6.55 8.75 -4.62
CA ILE A 67 7.30 7.73 -3.89
C ILE A 67 7.26 8.08 -2.41
N ASP A 68 7.13 7.07 -1.56
CA ASP A 68 7.16 7.19 -0.12
C ASP A 68 8.02 6.06 0.45
N PHE A 69 8.95 6.42 1.32
CA PHE A 69 9.91 5.53 1.97
C PHE A 69 10.30 6.17 3.31
N PRO A 70 10.72 5.37 4.29
CA PRO A 70 11.10 5.90 5.59
C PRO A 70 12.31 6.84 5.51
N ASP A 71 12.41 7.74 6.47
CA ASP A 71 13.58 8.60 6.72
C ASP A 71 14.78 7.83 7.30
N ASP A 72 14.56 6.62 7.79
CA ASP A 72 15.55 5.72 8.38
C ASP A 72 15.42 4.32 7.76
N SER A 73 16.54 3.68 7.40
CA SER A 73 16.56 2.36 6.76
C SER A 73 16.04 1.23 7.63
N ASP A 74 16.02 1.41 8.95
CA ASP A 74 15.56 0.38 9.90
C ASP A 74 14.04 0.44 10.15
N LYS A 75 13.35 1.42 9.57
CA LYS A 75 11.89 1.55 9.68
C LYS A 75 11.17 0.81 8.56
N VAL A 76 10.01 0.28 8.91
CA VAL A 76 9.12 -0.51 8.03
C VAL A 76 7.70 0.07 8.06
N LEU A 77 6.89 -0.31 7.08
CA LEU A 77 5.49 0.15 7.04
C LEU A 77 4.69 -0.42 8.22
N THR A 78 4.15 0.46 9.06
CA THR A 78 3.35 0.06 10.23
C THR A 78 1.87 0.38 10.07
N ARG A 79 1.53 1.42 9.29
CA ARG A 79 0.13 1.82 9.07
C ARG A 79 -0.09 2.40 7.68
N VAL A 80 -1.24 2.06 7.10
CA VAL A 80 -1.78 2.70 5.90
C VAL A 80 -3.04 3.46 6.29
N TYR A 81 -3.14 4.72 5.88
CA TYR A 81 -4.30 5.57 6.14
C TYR A 81 -4.65 6.40 4.91
N GLY A 82 -5.81 7.05 4.91
CA GLY A 82 -6.22 7.88 3.78
C GLY A 82 -7.72 8.10 3.72
N HIS A 83 -8.19 8.54 2.55
CA HIS A 83 -9.59 8.82 2.29
C HIS A 83 -10.05 8.11 1.02
N TYR A 84 -11.33 7.74 1.00
CA TYR A 84 -11.98 7.21 -0.19
C TYR A 84 -13.37 7.82 -0.37
N ARG A 85 -13.82 7.78 -1.62
CA ARG A 85 -15.18 8.14 -2.06
C ARG A 85 -15.82 6.91 -2.73
N PRO A 86 -17.11 6.96 -3.09
CA PRO A 86 -17.81 5.80 -3.66
C PRO A 86 -17.16 5.16 -4.91
N LEU A 87 -16.28 5.90 -5.61
CA LEU A 87 -15.61 5.42 -6.82
C LEU A 87 -14.15 4.97 -6.61
N GLY A 88 -13.56 5.21 -5.43
CA GLY A 88 -12.18 4.80 -5.17
C GLY A 88 -11.48 5.56 -4.05
N ILE A 89 -10.22 5.18 -3.81
CA ILE A 89 -9.32 5.85 -2.87
C ILE A 89 -8.90 7.19 -3.48
N THR A 90 -9.10 8.29 -2.74
CA THR A 90 -8.78 9.65 -3.20
C THR A 90 -7.48 10.17 -2.62
N SER A 91 -7.06 9.67 -1.46
CA SER A 91 -5.76 9.94 -0.86
C SER A 91 -5.28 8.73 -0.07
N ILE A 92 -3.97 8.57 -0.01
CA ILE A 92 -3.30 7.50 0.75
C ILE A 92 -2.06 8.08 1.40
N GLY A 93 -1.75 7.61 2.60
CA GLY A 93 -0.56 7.94 3.37
C GLY A 93 -0.06 6.72 4.12
N PHE A 94 1.23 6.78 4.45
CA PHE A 94 1.97 5.68 5.03
C PHE A 94 2.64 6.16 6.32
N GLU A 95 2.66 5.30 7.33
CA GLU A 95 3.44 5.52 8.54
C GLU A 95 4.53 4.47 8.63
N TRP A 96 5.71 4.96 8.97
CA TRP A 96 6.93 4.17 9.05
C TRP A 96 7.43 4.14 10.50
N GLY A 97 7.74 2.96 11.00
CA GLY A 97 8.20 2.76 12.38
C GLY A 97 9.10 1.54 12.51
N TYR A 98 9.67 1.32 13.68
CA TYR A 98 10.47 0.13 13.94
C TYR A 98 9.57 -1.12 14.09
N PRO A 99 10.05 -2.31 13.67
CA PRO A 99 9.33 -3.59 13.82
C PRO A 99 8.91 -3.91 15.27
#